data_AF-A0A0D0E643-F1
#
_entry.id   AF-A0A0D0E643-F1
#
_cell.length_a   1.000
_cell.length_b   1.000
_cell.length_c   1.000
_cell.angle_alpha   90.00
_cell.angle_beta   90.00
_cell.angle_gamma   90.00
#
_symmetry.space_group_name_H-M   'P 1'
#
loop_
_entity.id
_entity.type
_entity.pdbx_description
1 polymer ?
#
loop_
_entity_poly.entity_id
_entity_poly.type
_entity_poly.pdbx_seq_one_letter_code
_entity_poly.pdbx_strand_id
1 'polypeptide(L)'
;MTSGFNSPPHVMSNDEIVAENELRTLRNEALQTRQDDGESSVPTDEPLIPLPSPPSSSNTGTHLHRVLATFMQLSPASQVKASAAELPASEAFDSTYNLSIHHLVIELAEARQYLPLTLFTNKNNKHLHSEAYTLKRIKVPTSVGTNTHLLNLSQFKSEDTLDPLSWQEAWGCYLTWIMDVAPHEAHARWSRHFLALSKDEGLRDCFKAILHFNIETCHNYILKPCQHNEEQWKHCLTKIKYEVLQEK
;
A
#
# COMPACT_ATOMS: atom_id res chain seq x y z
N MET A 1 43.94 -33.99 -27.20
CA MET A 1 42.48 -33.84 -27.23
C MET A 1 41.93 -34.18 -25.86
N THR A 2 41.37 -33.18 -25.16
CA THR A 2 40.24 -33.24 -24.21
C THR A 2 40.21 -31.90 -23.46
N SER A 3 39.57 -30.90 -24.08
CA SER A 3 39.21 -29.65 -23.41
C SER A 3 38.00 -29.92 -22.52
N GLY A 4 38.21 -29.92 -21.21
CA GLY A 4 37.13 -29.95 -20.22
C GLY A 4 36.41 -28.61 -20.22
N PHE A 5 35.18 -28.58 -20.75
CA PHE A 5 34.25 -27.48 -20.54
C PHE A 5 33.77 -27.56 -19.08
N ASN A 6 34.31 -26.71 -18.21
CA ASN A 6 33.67 -26.39 -16.94
C ASN A 6 32.47 -25.51 -17.25
N SER A 7 31.26 -26.07 -17.16
CA SER A 7 30.04 -25.26 -17.09
C SER A 7 30.10 -24.36 -15.85
N PRO A 8 29.69 -23.08 -15.95
CA PRO A 8 29.61 -22.21 -14.79
C PRO A 8 28.61 -22.79 -13.77
N PRO A 9 28.85 -22.64 -12.46
CA PRO A 9 27.91 -23.11 -11.44
C PRO A 9 26.55 -22.45 -11.67
N HIS A 10 25.50 -23.27 -11.66
CA HIS A 10 24.12 -22.80 -11.79
C HIS A 10 23.77 -21.93 -10.59
N VAL A 11 23.77 -20.61 -10.79
CA VAL A 11 23.30 -19.65 -9.78
C VAL A 11 21.78 -19.62 -9.88
N MET A 12 21.10 -20.13 -8.84
CA MET A 12 19.64 -20.00 -8.75
C MET A 12 19.26 -18.52 -8.68
N SER A 13 18.28 -18.10 -9.47
CA SER A 13 17.69 -16.77 -9.41
C SER A 13 16.92 -16.56 -8.10
N ASN A 14 16.65 -15.31 -7.74
CA ASN A 14 15.91 -15.00 -6.50
C ASN A 14 14.52 -15.65 -6.47
N ASP A 15 13.83 -15.68 -7.60
CA ASP A 15 12.50 -16.31 -7.71
C ASP A 15 12.61 -17.83 -7.53
N GLU A 16 13.67 -18.46 -8.04
CA GLU A 16 13.95 -19.89 -7.82
C GLU A 16 14.34 -20.18 -6.36
N ILE A 17 15.06 -19.27 -5.70
CA ILE A 17 15.40 -19.39 -4.27
C ILE A 17 14.13 -19.28 -3.41
N VAL A 18 13.22 -18.35 -3.73
CA VAL A 18 11.93 -18.20 -3.03
C VAL A 18 11.07 -19.45 -3.22
N ALA A 19 10.91 -19.91 -4.46
CA ALA A 19 10.12 -21.12 -4.75
C ALA A 19 10.72 -22.38 -4.08
N GLU A 20 12.03 -22.52 -4.06
CA GLU A 20 12.70 -23.64 -3.37
C GLU A 20 12.55 -23.54 -1.84
N ASN A 21 12.59 -22.35 -1.27
CA ASN A 21 12.37 -22.14 0.17
C ASN A 21 10.92 -22.44 0.58
N GLU A 22 9.93 -22.12 -0.27
CA GLU A 22 8.53 -22.53 -0.05
C GLU A 22 8.41 -24.06 -0.04
N LEU A 23 9.05 -24.76 -0.98
CA LEU A 23 9.07 -26.22 -1.02
C LEU A 23 9.80 -26.86 0.16
N ARG A 24 10.87 -26.25 0.66
CA ARG A 24 11.57 -26.71 1.88
C ARG A 24 10.73 -26.52 3.13
N THR A 25 10.00 -25.40 3.21
CA THR A 25 9.07 -25.12 4.32
C THR A 25 7.98 -26.19 4.38
N LEU A 26 7.33 -26.48 3.25
CA LEU A 26 6.30 -27.52 3.18
C LEU A 26 6.84 -28.92 3.54
N ARG A 27 8.07 -29.24 3.11
CA ARG A 27 8.71 -30.52 3.48
C ARG A 27 9.01 -30.59 4.97
N ASN A 28 9.55 -29.53 5.57
CA ASN A 28 9.85 -29.49 7.00
C ASN A 28 8.56 -29.55 7.84
N GLU A 29 7.48 -28.89 7.42
CA GLU A 29 6.16 -29.01 8.09
C GLU A 29 5.63 -30.45 8.07
N ALA A 30 5.80 -31.16 6.95
CA ALA A 30 5.44 -32.58 6.86
C ALA A 30 6.33 -33.47 7.74
N LEU A 31 7.62 -33.15 7.87
CA LEU A 31 8.54 -33.84 8.79
C LEU A 31 8.16 -33.57 10.26
N GLN A 32 7.82 -32.33 10.61
CA GLN A 32 7.38 -31.98 11.96
C GLN A 32 6.10 -32.72 12.35
N THR A 33 5.13 -32.82 11.44
CA THR A 33 3.90 -33.60 11.66
C THR A 33 4.22 -35.06 12.00
N ARG A 34 5.19 -35.68 11.30
CA ARG A 34 5.62 -37.07 11.57
C ARG A 34 6.36 -37.23 12.89
N GLN A 35 7.12 -36.20 13.30
CA GLN A 35 7.75 -36.18 14.62
C GLN A 35 6.70 -36.09 15.73
N ASP A 36 5.66 -35.28 15.54
CA ASP A 36 4.56 -35.10 16.48
C ASP A 36 3.72 -36.39 16.61
N ASP A 37 3.61 -37.17 15.53
CA ASP A 37 3.00 -38.51 15.52
C ASP A 37 3.90 -39.61 16.16
N GLY A 38 5.08 -39.24 16.66
CA GLY A 38 5.96 -40.12 17.43
C GLY A 38 6.82 -41.08 16.60
N GLU A 39 7.03 -40.78 15.32
CA GLU A 39 7.84 -41.64 14.44
C GLU A 39 9.35 -41.52 14.79
N SER A 40 9.99 -42.64 15.12
CA SER A 40 11.33 -42.65 15.75
C SER A 40 12.53 -42.46 14.79
N SER A 41 12.28 -42.04 13.55
CA SER A 41 13.33 -41.94 12.52
C SER A 41 13.07 -40.84 11.49
N VAL A 42 12.51 -39.70 11.92
CA VAL A 42 12.30 -38.55 11.04
C VAL A 42 13.61 -37.78 10.85
N PRO A 43 14.04 -37.49 9.61
CA PRO A 43 15.19 -36.63 9.32
C PRO A 43 15.07 -35.23 9.93
N THR A 44 16.20 -34.57 10.17
CA THR A 44 16.26 -33.16 10.59
C THR A 44 15.87 -32.23 9.44
N ASP A 45 15.28 -31.09 9.77
CA ASP A 45 14.84 -30.06 8.84
C ASP A 45 15.93 -29.58 7.87
N GLU A 46 15.52 -29.33 6.63
CA GLU A 46 16.38 -28.72 5.63
C GLU A 46 16.48 -27.20 5.88
N PRO A 47 17.70 -26.63 5.97
CA PRO A 47 17.86 -25.19 6.14
C PRO A 47 17.41 -24.43 4.89
N LEU A 48 16.79 -23.27 5.11
CA LEU A 48 16.42 -22.36 4.03
C LEU A 48 17.67 -21.78 3.36
N ILE A 49 17.58 -21.58 2.04
CA ILE A 49 18.61 -20.94 1.25
C ILE A 49 18.58 -19.43 1.58
N PRO A 50 19.70 -18.83 2.02
CA PRO A 50 19.77 -17.39 2.27
C PRO A 50 19.50 -16.61 0.99
N LEU A 51 18.56 -15.66 1.04
CA LEU A 51 18.36 -14.72 -0.06
C LEU A 51 19.63 -13.85 -0.21
N PRO A 52 20.13 -13.64 -1.44
CA PRO A 52 21.23 -12.72 -1.64
C PRO A 52 20.80 -11.33 -1.19
N SER A 53 21.67 -10.66 -0.42
CA SER A 53 21.44 -9.30 0.06
C SER A 53 21.05 -8.41 -1.12
N PRO A 54 19.97 -7.62 -1.02
CA PRO A 54 19.53 -6.80 -2.13
C PRO A 54 20.68 -5.86 -2.53
N PRO A 55 20.96 -5.70 -3.84
CA PRO A 55 21.88 -4.67 -4.27
C PRO A 55 21.31 -3.33 -3.78
N SER A 56 22.14 -2.59 -3.04
CA SER A 56 21.83 -1.22 -2.67
C SER A 56 21.42 -0.44 -3.92
N SER A 57 20.20 0.10 -3.89
CA SER A 57 19.61 1.01 -4.88
C SER A 57 19.08 0.41 -6.21
N SER A 58 17.77 0.68 -6.38
CA SER A 58 17.02 0.92 -7.61
C SER A 58 16.23 -0.24 -8.24
N ASN A 59 14.91 -0.01 -8.28
CA ASN A 59 13.97 -0.40 -9.34
C ASN A 59 13.38 -1.83 -9.35
N THR A 60 12.82 -2.26 -8.22
CA THR A 60 11.71 -3.24 -8.21
C THR A 60 10.47 -2.69 -7.51
N GLY A 61 10.10 -1.47 -7.88
CA GLY A 61 8.72 -1.04 -7.78
C GLY A 61 7.91 -1.81 -8.83
N THR A 62 6.97 -2.63 -8.38
CA THR A 62 5.98 -3.37 -9.18
C THR A 62 5.39 -2.50 -10.30
N HIS A 63 4.81 -3.10 -11.36
CA HIS A 63 4.13 -2.37 -12.44
C HIS A 63 3.24 -1.20 -11.93
N LEU A 64 2.65 -1.35 -10.74
CA LEU A 64 1.94 -0.29 -10.02
C LEU A 64 2.83 0.93 -9.70
N HIS A 65 4.02 0.74 -9.13
CA HIS A 65 4.98 1.82 -8.86
C HIS A 65 5.42 2.52 -10.15
N ARG A 66 5.60 1.77 -11.25
CA ARG A 66 5.89 2.36 -12.56
C ARG A 66 4.70 3.18 -13.07
N VAL A 67 3.49 2.65 -12.98
CA VAL A 67 2.25 3.37 -13.38
C VAL A 67 2.01 4.60 -12.51
N LEU A 68 2.20 4.51 -11.19
CA LEU A 68 2.07 5.62 -10.25
C LEU A 68 3.14 6.68 -10.49
N ALA A 69 4.41 6.28 -10.69
CA ALA A 69 5.49 7.20 -11.03
C ALA A 69 5.27 7.89 -12.39
N THR A 70 4.86 7.14 -13.43
CA THR A 70 4.55 7.71 -14.75
C THR A 70 3.33 8.64 -14.68
N PHE A 71 2.29 8.30 -13.92
CA PHE A 71 1.13 9.15 -13.73
C PHE A 71 1.47 10.45 -12.99
N MET A 72 2.29 10.37 -11.94
CA MET A 72 2.78 11.55 -11.21
C MET A 72 3.62 12.50 -12.09
N GLN A 73 4.36 11.96 -13.07
CA GLN A 73 5.10 12.78 -14.04
C GLN A 73 4.21 13.51 -15.06
N LEU A 74 3.00 13.00 -15.32
CA LEU A 74 2.10 13.52 -16.37
C LEU A 74 1.00 14.47 -15.84
N SER A 75 0.95 14.71 -14.52
CA SER A 75 -0.02 15.64 -13.92
C SER A 75 0.26 17.10 -14.32
N PRO A 76 -0.78 17.91 -14.66
CA PRO A 76 -0.61 19.31 -15.06
C PRO A 76 0.09 20.20 -14.03
N ALA A 77 0.11 19.82 -12.75
CA ALA A 77 0.84 20.53 -11.70
C ALA A 77 2.37 20.53 -11.90
N SER A 78 2.90 19.57 -12.67
CA SER A 78 4.33 19.47 -13.00
C SER A 78 4.76 20.27 -14.23
N GLN A 79 3.82 20.84 -15.01
CA GLN A 79 4.15 21.59 -16.23
C GLN A 79 4.34 23.10 -16.02
N VAL A 80 4.25 23.60 -14.78
CA VAL A 80 4.56 25.01 -14.50
C VAL A 80 6.07 25.18 -14.29
N LYS A 81 6.81 25.16 -15.40
CA LYS A 81 8.21 25.62 -15.66
C LYS A 81 8.99 24.61 -16.49
N ALA A 82 8.55 24.40 -17.72
CA ALA A 82 9.41 23.86 -18.78
C ALA A 82 9.42 24.83 -19.97
N SER A 83 9.85 26.06 -19.73
CA SER A 83 10.35 26.91 -20.81
C SER A 83 11.49 27.81 -20.29
N ALA A 84 12.64 27.61 -20.95
CA ALA A 84 13.84 28.43 -20.98
C ALA A 84 14.86 28.32 -19.82
N ALA A 85 16.09 27.98 -20.26
CA ALA A 85 17.40 27.98 -19.60
C ALA A 85 17.76 26.75 -18.77
N GLU A 86 18.58 25.87 -19.38
CA GLU A 86 19.40 24.87 -18.69
C GLU A 86 20.28 25.57 -17.63
N LEU A 87 20.07 25.19 -16.37
CA LEU A 87 20.98 25.44 -15.26
C LEU A 87 21.49 24.09 -14.74
N PRO A 88 22.71 24.04 -14.17
CA PRO A 88 23.41 22.79 -13.90
C PRO A 88 22.60 21.91 -12.95
N ALA A 89 22.56 20.62 -13.27
CA ALA A 89 21.88 19.58 -12.53
C ALA A 89 22.54 19.33 -11.16
N SER A 90 22.25 20.21 -10.20
CA SER A 90 22.39 19.96 -8.78
C SER A 90 21.51 20.98 -8.08
N GLU A 91 20.56 20.51 -7.26
CA GLU A 91 19.53 21.29 -6.55
C GLU A 91 18.24 21.58 -7.34
N ALA A 92 17.39 20.55 -7.54
CA ALA A 92 15.90 20.68 -7.54
C ALA A 92 15.15 19.38 -7.94
N PHE A 93 15.60 18.19 -7.52
CA PHE A 93 14.63 17.11 -7.24
C PHE A 93 14.17 17.33 -5.81
N ASP A 94 13.21 18.24 -5.66
CA ASP A 94 12.68 18.68 -4.38
C ASP A 94 12.21 17.45 -3.58
N SER A 95 12.78 17.24 -2.39
CA SER A 95 12.53 16.07 -1.52
C SER A 95 11.11 16.03 -0.93
N THR A 96 10.23 16.92 -1.42
CA THR A 96 8.81 17.01 -1.09
C THR A 96 8.05 15.69 -1.28
N TYR A 97 8.52 14.81 -2.17
CA TYR A 97 7.89 13.51 -2.44
C TYR A 97 8.43 12.33 -1.62
N ASN A 98 9.33 12.57 -0.66
CA ASN A 98 9.94 11.53 0.18
C ASN A 98 9.74 11.77 1.68
N LEU A 99 8.67 12.48 2.04
CA LEU A 99 8.26 12.56 3.44
C LEU A 99 7.57 11.24 3.81
N SER A 100 8.27 10.44 4.64
CA SER A 100 7.68 9.27 5.29
C SER A 100 6.38 9.67 6.01
N ILE A 101 5.46 8.74 6.22
CA ILE A 101 4.20 9.08 6.89
C ILE A 101 4.46 9.58 8.31
N HIS A 102 3.85 10.71 8.64
CA HIS A 102 4.04 11.40 9.91
C HIS A 102 3.51 10.57 11.09
N HIS A 103 4.19 10.61 12.24
CA HIS A 103 3.87 9.77 13.42
C HIS A 103 2.41 9.91 13.91
N LEU A 104 1.78 11.07 13.75
CA LEU A 104 0.37 11.28 14.12
C LEU A 104 -0.60 10.37 13.34
N VAL A 105 -0.25 9.96 12.12
CA VAL A 105 -1.03 8.99 11.34
C VAL A 105 -0.81 7.57 11.86
N ILE A 106 0.40 7.26 12.31
CA ILE A 106 0.73 5.97 12.94
C ILE A 106 -0.06 5.80 14.24
N GLU A 107 -0.10 6.83 15.10
CA GLU A 107 -0.89 6.80 16.33
C GLU A 107 -2.38 6.53 16.09
N LEU A 108 -2.96 7.09 15.02
CA LEU A 108 -4.34 6.82 14.62
C LEU A 108 -4.52 5.35 14.21
N ALA A 109 -3.56 4.80 13.45
CA ALA A 109 -3.57 3.42 13.01
C ALA A 109 -3.47 2.44 14.20
N GLU A 110 -2.55 2.70 15.14
CA GLU A 110 -2.38 1.91 16.37
C GLU A 110 -3.63 1.95 17.25
N ALA A 111 -4.32 3.10 17.29
CA ALA A 111 -5.60 3.26 17.96
C ALA A 111 -6.79 2.66 17.17
N ARG A 112 -6.52 1.94 16.08
CA ARG A 112 -7.51 1.31 15.17
C ARG A 112 -8.59 2.28 14.71
N GLN A 113 -8.22 3.56 14.54
CA GLN A 113 -9.11 4.56 13.97
C GLN A 113 -9.15 4.44 12.46
N TYR A 114 -10.27 4.87 11.87
CA TYR A 114 -10.34 5.08 10.44
C TYR A 114 -9.30 6.12 10.01
N LEU A 115 -8.60 5.85 8.90
CA LEU A 115 -7.58 6.71 8.33
C LEU A 115 -8.08 7.29 7.01
N PRO A 116 -8.59 8.53 7.00
CA PRO A 116 -9.07 9.15 5.76
C PRO A 116 -7.95 9.29 4.73
N LEU A 117 -8.21 8.96 3.46
CA LEU A 117 -7.24 9.16 2.38
C LEU A 117 -6.82 10.63 2.26
N THR A 118 -7.65 11.57 2.69
CA THR A 118 -7.30 12.99 2.73
C THR A 118 -6.01 13.25 3.50
N LEU A 119 -5.67 12.47 4.53
CA LEU A 119 -4.40 12.59 5.25
C LEU A 119 -3.18 12.25 4.39
N PHE A 120 -3.36 11.38 3.40
CA PHE A 120 -2.31 10.87 2.53
C PHE A 120 -2.12 11.71 1.26
N THR A 121 -2.90 12.79 1.07
CA THR A 121 -2.59 13.78 0.03
C THR A 121 -1.27 14.47 0.34
N ASN A 122 -0.44 14.79 -0.67
CA ASN A 122 0.84 15.47 -0.48
C ASN A 122 0.65 16.81 0.26
N LYS A 123 -0.44 17.51 -0.03
CA LYS A 123 -0.79 18.76 0.67
C LYS A 123 -0.89 18.54 2.18
N ASN A 124 -1.67 17.55 2.61
CA ASN A 124 -1.88 17.31 4.04
C ASN A 124 -0.70 16.59 4.67
N ASN A 125 0.01 15.73 3.94
CA ASN A 125 1.26 15.13 4.42
C ASN A 125 2.31 16.23 4.69
N LYS A 126 2.50 17.19 3.77
CA LYS A 126 3.36 18.34 3.99
C LYS A 126 2.94 19.14 5.22
N HIS A 127 1.64 19.43 5.37
CA HIS A 127 1.11 20.14 6.53
C HIS A 127 1.33 19.37 7.85
N LEU A 128 1.17 18.05 7.83
CA LEU A 128 1.48 17.18 8.98
C LEU A 128 2.95 17.32 9.40
N HIS A 129 3.89 17.40 8.46
CA HIS A 129 5.32 17.53 8.77
C HIS A 129 5.75 18.96 9.13
N SER A 130 5.24 19.97 8.43
CA SER A 130 5.68 21.37 8.64
C SER A 130 5.04 22.03 9.85
N GLU A 131 3.81 21.64 10.18
CA GLU A 131 2.94 22.36 11.11
C GLU A 131 2.31 21.45 12.16
N ALA A 132 2.93 20.28 12.43
CA ALA A 132 2.47 19.30 13.41
C ALA A 132 2.05 19.90 14.76
N TYR A 133 2.83 20.87 15.24
CA TYR A 133 2.64 21.52 16.54
C TYR A 133 1.38 22.39 16.61
N THR A 134 0.81 22.78 15.46
CA THR A 134 -0.42 23.58 15.37
C THR A 134 -1.68 22.72 15.31
N LEU A 135 -1.52 21.42 15.05
CA LEU A 135 -2.64 20.51 14.85
C LEU A 135 -3.35 20.22 16.16
N LYS A 136 -4.67 20.32 16.12
CA LYS A 136 -5.51 20.01 17.27
C LYS A 136 -5.52 18.50 17.48
N ARG A 137 -5.41 18.09 18.75
CA ARG A 137 -5.59 16.71 19.20
C ARG A 137 -6.81 16.62 20.10
N ILE A 138 -7.59 15.56 19.94
CA ILE A 138 -8.78 15.28 20.75
C ILE A 138 -8.50 14.14 21.72
N LYS A 139 -9.13 14.21 22.89
CA LYS A 139 -9.03 13.19 23.92
C LYS A 139 -10.00 12.05 23.58
N VAL A 140 -9.46 10.87 23.34
CA VAL A 140 -10.23 9.66 22.98
C VAL A 140 -10.07 8.63 24.11
N PRO A 141 -11.18 8.12 24.66
CA PRO A 141 -11.12 7.08 25.69
C PRO A 141 -10.62 5.76 25.07
N THR A 142 -9.71 5.08 25.77
CA THR A 142 -9.22 3.76 25.38
C THR A 142 -10.04 2.65 26.05
N SER A 143 -9.94 1.43 25.54
CA SER A 143 -10.56 0.24 26.14
C SER A 143 -10.04 -0.07 27.55
N VAL A 144 -8.87 0.46 27.92
CA VAL A 144 -8.21 0.25 29.21
C VAL A 144 -8.58 1.35 30.22
N GLY A 145 -9.52 2.24 29.88
CA GLY A 145 -9.99 3.32 30.77
C GLY A 145 -9.05 4.52 30.89
N THR A 146 -7.91 4.49 30.19
CA THR A 146 -7.05 5.67 30.01
C THR A 146 -7.55 6.50 28.83
N ASN A 147 -7.03 7.72 28.67
CA ASN A 147 -7.35 8.53 27.51
C ASN A 147 -6.08 8.75 26.68
N THR A 148 -6.21 8.62 25.37
CA THR A 148 -5.15 8.93 24.40
C THR A 148 -5.51 10.22 23.67
N HIS A 149 -4.50 11.03 23.34
CA HIS A 149 -4.69 12.23 22.53
C HIS A 149 -4.39 11.93 21.07
N LEU A 150 -5.43 11.85 20.24
CA LEU A 150 -5.29 11.54 18.81
C LEU A 150 -5.49 12.79 17.96
N LEU A 151 -4.93 12.77 16.75
CA LEU A 151 -5.12 13.83 15.77
C LEU A 151 -6.61 14.08 15.51
N ASN A 152 -7.05 15.34 15.60
CA ASN A 152 -8.43 15.68 15.30
C ASN A 152 -8.65 15.67 13.78
N LEU A 153 -9.41 14.70 13.26
CA LEU A 153 -9.69 14.60 11.83
C LEU A 153 -10.60 15.73 11.31
N SER A 154 -11.40 16.36 12.17
CA SER A 154 -12.36 17.41 11.76
C SER A 154 -11.69 18.70 11.26
N GLN A 155 -10.37 18.84 11.45
CA GLN A 155 -9.61 20.00 10.97
C GLN A 155 -9.16 19.85 9.51
N PHE A 156 -9.26 18.65 8.95
CA PHE A 156 -8.98 18.38 7.55
C PHE A 156 -10.27 18.52 6.73
N LYS A 157 -10.11 18.74 5.42
CA LYS A 157 -11.25 18.65 4.51
C LYS A 157 -11.84 17.24 4.54
N SER A 158 -13.15 17.16 4.39
CA SER A 158 -13.85 15.88 4.34
C SER A 158 -13.41 15.05 3.13
N GLU A 159 -13.31 13.74 3.31
CA GLU A 159 -12.78 12.82 2.29
C GLU A 159 -13.70 12.71 1.07
N ASP A 160 -15.00 12.86 1.26
CA ASP A 160 -16.02 12.93 0.20
C ASP A 160 -15.85 14.14 -0.75
N THR A 161 -14.99 15.10 -0.39
CA THR A 161 -14.65 16.26 -1.23
C THR A 161 -13.40 16.07 -2.07
N LEU A 162 -12.73 14.91 -1.98
CA LEU A 162 -11.59 14.61 -2.84
C LEU A 162 -12.03 14.65 -4.31
N ASP A 163 -11.17 15.19 -5.16
CA ASP A 163 -11.30 15.05 -6.61
C ASP A 163 -10.55 13.77 -7.09
N PRO A 164 -10.80 13.30 -8.33
CA PRO A 164 -10.19 12.07 -8.82
C PRO A 164 -8.65 12.05 -8.76
N LEU A 165 -8.01 13.19 -9.04
CA LEU A 165 -6.55 13.28 -9.08
C LEU A 165 -5.98 13.20 -7.66
N SER A 166 -6.53 13.99 -6.74
CA SER A 166 -6.13 13.95 -5.32
C SER A 166 -6.40 12.58 -4.68
N TRP A 167 -7.48 11.89 -5.07
CA TRP A 167 -7.79 10.54 -4.60
C TRP A 167 -6.78 9.50 -5.09
N GLN A 168 -6.37 9.56 -6.36
CA GLN A 168 -5.33 8.67 -6.90
C GLN A 168 -3.97 8.90 -6.24
N GLU A 169 -3.60 10.17 -6.07
CA GLU A 169 -2.38 10.57 -5.36
C GLU A 169 -2.36 10.03 -3.93
N ALA A 170 -3.45 10.27 -3.18
CA ALA A 170 -3.59 9.80 -1.81
C ALA A 170 -3.51 8.26 -1.70
N TRP A 171 -4.12 7.54 -2.64
CA TRP A 171 -4.00 6.08 -2.71
C TRP A 171 -2.56 5.63 -2.96
N GLY A 172 -1.82 6.31 -3.84
CA GLY A 172 -0.41 6.05 -4.05
C GLY A 172 0.39 6.18 -2.76
N CYS A 173 0.23 7.29 -2.03
CA CYS A 173 0.89 7.52 -0.75
C CYS A 173 0.47 6.49 0.33
N TYR A 174 -0.82 6.16 0.40
CA TYR A 174 -1.35 5.16 1.33
C TYR A 174 -0.79 3.76 1.06
N LEU A 175 -0.69 3.34 -0.21
CA LEU A 175 -0.17 2.03 -0.57
C LEU A 175 1.34 1.91 -0.32
N THR A 176 2.11 2.97 -0.58
CA THR A 176 3.53 3.01 -0.20
C THR A 176 3.68 2.85 1.32
N TRP A 177 2.84 3.53 2.10
CA TRP A 177 2.90 3.44 3.55
C TRP A 177 2.50 2.06 4.10
N ILE A 178 1.38 1.51 3.64
CA ILE A 178 0.85 0.25 4.18
C ILE A 178 1.78 -0.94 3.90
N MET A 179 2.63 -0.84 2.87
CA MET A 179 3.69 -1.80 2.58
C MET A 179 4.71 -1.89 3.73
N ASP A 180 4.97 -0.79 4.44
CA ASP A 180 5.95 -0.73 5.52
C ASP A 180 5.37 -1.12 6.89
N VAL A 181 4.08 -0.89 7.11
CA VAL A 181 3.46 -0.97 8.46
C VAL A 181 2.46 -2.10 8.65
N ALA A 182 2.01 -2.76 7.58
CA ALA A 182 0.95 -3.76 7.66
C ALA A 182 1.38 -5.12 7.07
N PRO A 183 0.69 -6.21 7.45
CA PRO A 183 0.92 -7.51 6.84
C PRO A 183 0.74 -7.45 5.31
N HIS A 184 1.51 -8.26 4.59
CA HIS A 184 1.48 -8.33 3.13
C HIS A 184 0.06 -8.52 2.56
N GLU A 185 -0.79 -9.27 3.25
CA GLU A 185 -2.20 -9.48 2.87
C GLU A 185 -3.02 -8.18 2.83
N ALA A 186 -2.76 -7.25 3.76
CA ALA A 186 -3.44 -5.96 3.81
C ALA A 186 -3.02 -5.10 2.60
N HIS A 187 -1.72 -5.03 2.32
CA HIS A 187 -1.21 -4.35 1.13
C HIS A 187 -1.77 -4.94 -0.17
N ALA A 188 -1.77 -6.27 -0.31
CA ALA A 188 -2.30 -6.95 -1.50
C ALA A 188 -3.80 -6.68 -1.70
N ARG A 189 -4.58 -6.69 -0.61
CA ARG A 189 -6.02 -6.36 -0.65
C ARG A 189 -6.26 -4.94 -1.12
N TRP A 190 -5.63 -3.96 -0.48
CA TRP A 190 -5.87 -2.55 -0.80
C TRP A 190 -5.33 -2.17 -2.17
N SER A 191 -4.23 -2.77 -2.61
CA SER A 191 -3.73 -2.67 -3.97
C SER A 191 -4.76 -3.18 -4.99
N ARG A 192 -5.36 -4.36 -4.74
CA ARG A 192 -6.41 -4.92 -5.60
C ARG A 192 -7.65 -4.02 -5.63
N HIS A 193 -8.09 -3.54 -4.48
CA HIS A 193 -9.24 -2.63 -4.35
C HIS A 193 -9.03 -1.35 -5.16
N PHE A 194 -7.92 -0.64 -4.94
CA PHE A 194 -7.58 0.57 -5.68
C PHE A 194 -7.48 0.31 -7.18
N LEU A 195 -6.77 -0.76 -7.58
CA LEU A 195 -6.64 -1.12 -8.99
C LEU A 195 -8.00 -1.37 -9.66
N ALA A 196 -8.89 -2.09 -8.99
CA ALA A 196 -10.23 -2.36 -9.52
C ALA A 196 -11.04 -1.07 -9.72
N LEU A 197 -11.03 -0.16 -8.73
CA LEU A 197 -11.72 1.13 -8.85
C LEU A 197 -11.06 2.05 -9.89
N SER A 198 -9.73 2.09 -9.93
CA SER A 198 -8.98 2.96 -10.86
C SER A 198 -9.16 2.58 -12.33
N LYS A 199 -9.46 1.30 -12.61
CA LYS A 199 -9.72 0.77 -13.95
C LYS A 199 -11.19 0.75 -14.32
N ASP A 200 -12.08 1.12 -13.41
CA ASP A 200 -13.51 1.14 -13.68
C ASP A 200 -13.81 2.21 -14.76
N GLU A 201 -14.49 1.81 -15.83
CA GLU A 201 -14.81 2.70 -16.94
C GLU A 201 -15.70 3.88 -16.50
N GLY A 202 -16.52 3.67 -15.48
CA GLY A 202 -17.39 4.68 -14.87
C GLY A 202 -16.68 5.61 -13.89
N LEU A 203 -15.35 5.48 -13.70
CA LEU A 203 -14.60 6.33 -12.77
C LEU A 203 -14.80 7.82 -13.05
N ARG A 204 -14.86 8.22 -14.33
CA ARG A 204 -15.07 9.62 -14.71
C ARG A 204 -16.51 10.07 -14.47
N ASP A 205 -17.48 9.23 -14.82
CA ASP A 205 -18.89 9.61 -14.85
C ASP A 205 -19.61 9.48 -13.50
N CYS A 206 -19.07 8.62 -12.63
CA CYS A 206 -19.65 8.25 -11.34
C CYS A 206 -18.63 8.38 -10.19
N PHE A 207 -17.61 9.24 -10.33
CA PHE A 207 -16.51 9.34 -9.36
C PHE A 207 -16.99 9.49 -7.91
N LYS A 208 -17.94 10.39 -7.65
CA LYS A 208 -18.47 10.61 -6.29
C LYS A 208 -19.03 9.33 -5.67
N ALA A 209 -19.70 8.51 -6.47
CA ALA A 209 -20.29 7.27 -6.01
C ALA A 209 -19.20 6.21 -5.73
N ILE A 210 -18.18 6.16 -6.57
CA ILE A 210 -16.99 5.32 -6.36
C ILE A 210 -16.22 5.75 -5.11
N LEU A 211 -16.05 7.05 -4.89
CA LEU A 211 -15.42 7.60 -3.70
C LEU A 211 -16.21 7.26 -2.44
N HIS A 212 -17.55 7.39 -2.47
CA HIS A 212 -18.40 6.98 -1.35
C HIS A 212 -18.25 5.48 -1.04
N PHE A 213 -18.33 4.63 -2.08
CA PHE A 213 -18.13 3.20 -1.95
C PHE A 213 -16.74 2.84 -1.38
N ASN A 214 -15.70 3.55 -1.81
CA ASN A 214 -14.34 3.44 -1.30
C ASN A 214 -14.27 3.76 0.20
N ILE A 215 -14.80 4.93 0.61
CA ILE A 215 -14.85 5.37 2.01
C ILE A 215 -15.58 4.35 2.88
N GLU A 216 -16.74 3.88 2.41
CA GLU A 216 -17.56 2.89 3.12
C GLU A 216 -16.84 1.53 3.25
N THR A 217 -16.21 1.06 2.17
CA THR A 217 -15.42 -0.18 2.18
C THR A 217 -14.28 -0.10 3.19
N CYS A 218 -13.54 1.01 3.20
CA CYS A 218 -12.45 1.24 4.14
C CYS A 218 -12.95 1.32 5.60
N HIS A 219 -14.05 2.04 5.87
CA HIS A 219 -14.66 2.10 7.20
C HIS A 219 -15.11 0.72 7.71
N ASN A 220 -15.84 -0.01 6.87
CA ASN A 220 -16.37 -1.33 7.22
C ASN A 220 -15.25 -2.32 7.55
N TYR A 221 -14.13 -2.25 6.83
CA TYR A 221 -12.97 -3.10 7.12
C TYR A 221 -12.34 -2.80 8.48
N ILE A 222 -12.25 -1.53 8.88
CA ILE A 222 -11.74 -1.14 10.21
C ILE A 222 -12.68 -1.63 11.32
N LEU A 223 -13.99 -1.49 11.14
CA LEU A 223 -14.98 -1.93 12.12
C LEU A 223 -15.05 -3.46 12.25
N LYS A 224 -14.99 -4.16 11.12
CA LYS A 224 -15.09 -5.62 11.06
C LYS A 224 -14.15 -6.17 9.97
N PRO A 225 -12.89 -6.45 10.31
CA PRO A 225 -11.98 -7.10 9.39
C PRO A 225 -12.56 -8.44 8.95
N CYS A 226 -12.75 -8.62 7.64
CA CYS A 226 -13.29 -9.83 7.07
C CYS A 226 -12.51 -10.26 5.83
N GLN A 227 -12.61 -11.54 5.47
CA GLN A 227 -12.13 -12.00 4.17
C GLN A 227 -12.85 -11.24 3.05
N HIS A 228 -12.11 -10.94 1.98
CA HIS A 228 -12.64 -10.22 0.83
C HIS A 228 -13.61 -11.14 0.07
N ASN A 229 -14.86 -10.71 -0.10
CA ASN A 229 -15.83 -11.38 -0.98
C ASN A 229 -15.93 -10.60 -2.28
N GLU A 230 -15.29 -11.12 -3.34
CA GLU A 230 -15.22 -10.48 -4.66
C GLU A 230 -16.60 -10.30 -5.31
N GLU A 231 -17.50 -11.29 -5.17
CA GLU A 231 -18.84 -11.24 -5.77
C GLU A 231 -19.70 -10.18 -5.11
N GLN A 232 -19.73 -10.17 -3.77
CA GLN A 232 -20.46 -9.16 -3.01
C GLN A 232 -19.90 -7.76 -3.29
N TRP A 233 -18.57 -7.62 -3.34
CA TRP A 233 -17.91 -6.36 -3.64
C TRP A 233 -18.31 -5.82 -5.02
N LYS A 234 -18.26 -6.67 -6.07
CA LYS A 234 -18.68 -6.30 -7.43
C LYS A 234 -20.16 -5.95 -7.51
N HIS A 235 -21.00 -6.70 -6.81
CA HIS A 235 -22.44 -6.45 -6.76
C HIS A 235 -22.74 -5.07 -6.15
N CYS A 236 -22.12 -4.74 -5.01
CA CYS A 236 -22.27 -3.44 -4.37
C CYS A 236 -21.78 -2.28 -5.26
N LEU A 237 -20.61 -2.42 -5.88
CA LEU A 237 -20.09 -1.39 -6.80
C LEU A 237 -21.02 -1.17 -8.00
N THR A 238 -21.50 -2.25 -8.61
CA THR A 238 -22.42 -2.18 -9.76
C THR A 238 -23.74 -1.52 -9.38
N LYS A 239 -24.29 -1.87 -8.21
CA LYS A 239 -25.53 -1.30 -7.69
C LYS A 239 -25.42 0.22 -7.52
N ILE A 240 -24.39 0.68 -6.84
CA ILE A 240 -24.16 2.12 -6.59
C ILE A 240 -24.00 2.89 -7.91
N LYS A 241 -23.30 2.32 -8.89
CA LYS A 241 -23.17 2.92 -10.23
C LYS A 241 -24.52 3.01 -10.95
N TYR A 242 -25.35 1.97 -10.87
CA TYR A 242 -26.67 1.96 -11.50
C TYR A 242 -27.59 3.03 -10.91
N GLU A 243 -27.63 3.17 -9.58
CA GLU A 243 -28.42 4.18 -8.88
C GLU A 243 -28.09 5.60 -9.37
N VAL A 244 -26.80 5.92 -9.49
CA VAL A 244 -26.33 7.24 -9.98
C VAL A 244 -26.67 7.48 -11.44
N LEU A 245 -26.71 6.43 -12.27
CA LEU A 245 -27.07 6.56 -13.68
C LEU A 245 -28.59 6.71 -13.89
N GLN A 246 -29.42 6.24 -12.95
CA GLN A 246 -30.89 6.44 -13.01
C GLN A 246 -31.32 7.83 -12.52
N GLU A 247 -30.48 8.53 -11.76
CA GLU A 247 -30.75 9.88 -11.24
C GLU A 247 -30.38 11.02 -12.21
N LYS A 248 -29.80 10.71 -13.38
CA LYS A 248 -29.42 11.66 -14.43
C LYS A 248 -30.50 11.77 -15.51
#